data_AF-A0A8H5GCM0-F1
#
_entry.id   AF-A0A8H5GCM0-F1
#
_cell.length_a   1.000
_cell.length_b   1.000
_cell.length_c   1.000
_cell.angle_alpha   90.00
_cell.angle_beta   90.00
_cell.angle_gamma   90.00
#
_symmetry.space_group_name_H-M   'P 1'
#
loop_
_entity.id
_entity.type
_entity.pdbx_description
1 polymer ?
#
loop_
_entity_poly.entity_id
_entity_poly.type
_entity_poly.pdbx_seq_one_letter_code
_entity_poly.pdbx_strand_id
1 'polypeptide(L)'
;MVWFQIFQDGPEFETRRRKRTFTPPNLSLKDLHNAIPRHLFERSTLKSSFYVVTHILLTALLHVSAKRIPTTLEQLAATSNHPVIVQCLLKPAIWMFFWGWQGMFFAGIWCLGHEAGHDALSPKRWVNSLFGLSLHTFVLTPYYSWRATHRSHHKSTNNLERDETYIPPTRKSLKLPDGRVAVRMDYADILEETPAFTLFKLFIRQFL
;
A
#
# COMPACT_ATOMS: atom_id res chain seq x y z
N MET A 1 3.16 -33.52 -16.16
CA MET A 1 1.83 -32.87 -16.22
C MET A 1 1.97 -31.58 -17.03
N VAL A 2 1.17 -31.41 -18.08
CA VAL A 2 1.38 -30.39 -19.14
C VAL A 2 0.55 -29.11 -18.91
N TRP A 3 -0.39 -29.13 -17.97
CA TRP A 3 -1.39 -28.08 -17.77
C TRP A 3 -0.89 -26.81 -17.06
N PHE A 4 0.36 -26.78 -16.58
CA PHE A 4 0.94 -25.57 -15.93
C PHE A 4 1.81 -24.73 -16.89
N GLN A 5 2.03 -25.18 -18.13
CA GLN A 5 2.83 -24.46 -19.13
C GLN A 5 2.00 -23.46 -19.96
N ILE A 6 0.78 -23.10 -19.53
CA ILE A 6 -0.10 -22.19 -20.26
C ILE A 6 0.35 -20.73 -20.12
N PHE A 7 1.09 -20.40 -19.05
CA PHE A 7 1.62 -19.06 -18.84
C PHE A 7 2.94 -18.89 -19.58
N GLN A 8 2.95 -17.98 -20.55
CA GLN A 8 4.15 -17.54 -21.25
C GLN A 8 4.64 -16.22 -20.65
N ASP A 9 5.95 -15.99 -20.69
CA ASP A 9 6.49 -14.70 -20.33
C ASP A 9 5.94 -13.62 -21.29
N GLY A 10 5.81 -12.38 -20.81
CA GLY A 10 5.37 -11.27 -21.66
C GLY A 10 6.26 -11.10 -22.90
N PRO A 11 5.71 -10.68 -24.05
CA PRO A 11 6.45 -10.59 -25.31
C PRO A 11 7.69 -9.67 -25.22
N GLU A 12 7.65 -8.65 -24.37
CA GLU A 12 8.78 -7.74 -24.10
C GLU A 12 9.89 -8.45 -23.31
N PHE A 13 9.56 -9.32 -22.37
CA PHE A 13 10.54 -10.12 -21.65
C PHE A 13 11.19 -11.15 -22.58
N GLU A 14 10.41 -11.86 -23.38
CA GLU A 14 10.92 -12.81 -24.37
C GLU A 14 11.84 -12.14 -25.40
N THR A 15 11.45 -10.95 -25.88
CA THR A 15 12.27 -10.16 -26.80
C THR A 15 13.59 -9.73 -26.14
N ARG A 16 13.56 -9.29 -24.88
CA ARG A 16 14.76 -8.96 -24.11
C ARG A 16 15.64 -10.19 -23.88
N ARG A 17 15.06 -11.34 -23.55
CA ARG A 17 15.78 -12.60 -23.34
C ARG A 17 16.48 -13.08 -24.60
N ARG A 18 15.86 -12.88 -25.77
CA ARG A 18 16.45 -13.19 -27.09
C ARG A 18 17.61 -12.24 -27.45
N LYS A 19 17.51 -10.97 -27.07
CA LYS A 19 18.60 -9.99 -27.20
C LYS A 19 19.67 -10.28 -26.14
N ARG A 20 20.64 -11.15 -26.46
CA ARG A 20 21.71 -11.61 -25.56
C ARG A 20 22.48 -10.48 -24.83
N THR A 21 22.44 -9.27 -25.35
CA THR A 21 23.04 -8.07 -24.76
C THR A 21 21.97 -7.02 -24.48
N PHE A 22 21.83 -6.64 -23.21
CA PHE A 22 21.05 -5.48 -22.80
C PHE A 22 21.93 -4.24 -22.85
N THR A 23 21.55 -3.27 -23.68
CA THR A 23 22.16 -1.93 -23.68
C THR A 23 21.21 -0.99 -22.96
N PRO A 24 21.59 -0.41 -21.81
CA PRO A 24 20.74 0.56 -21.14
C PRO A 24 20.53 1.78 -22.04
N PRO A 25 19.32 2.36 -22.08
CA PRO A 25 19.08 3.58 -22.84
C PRO A 25 19.95 4.72 -22.28
N ASN A 26 20.55 5.51 -23.18
CA ASN A 26 21.29 6.70 -22.80
C ASN A 26 20.32 7.86 -22.54
N LEU A 27 19.53 7.73 -21.47
CA LEU A 27 18.58 8.74 -21.00
C LEU A 27 19.04 9.29 -19.66
N SER A 28 19.15 10.60 -19.56
CA SER A 28 19.40 11.25 -18.27
C SER A 28 18.09 11.47 -17.50
N LEU A 29 18.19 11.64 -16.18
CA LEU A 29 17.05 12.07 -15.35
C LEU A 29 16.49 13.42 -15.80
N LYS A 30 17.33 14.27 -16.40
CA LYS A 30 16.92 15.57 -16.94
C LYS A 30 16.05 15.40 -18.18
N ASP A 31 16.38 14.45 -19.05
CA ASP A 31 15.57 14.17 -20.25
C ASP A 31 14.17 13.69 -19.85
N LEU A 32 14.11 12.79 -18.87
CA LEU A 32 12.84 12.33 -18.29
C LEU A 32 12.05 13.49 -17.66
N HIS A 33 12.69 14.32 -16.84
CA HIS A 33 12.03 15.47 -16.22
C HIS A 33 11.52 16.47 -17.26
N ASN A 34 12.28 16.73 -18.32
CA ASN A 34 11.90 17.67 -19.38
C ASN A 34 10.73 17.18 -20.24
N ALA A 35 10.54 15.86 -20.33
CA ALA A 35 9.41 15.28 -21.04
C ALA A 35 8.07 15.44 -20.31
N ILE A 36 8.08 15.74 -19.01
CA ILE A 36 6.87 15.91 -18.18
C ILE A 36 6.30 17.33 -18.37
N PRO A 37 5.02 17.50 -18.74
CA PRO A 37 4.39 18.81 -18.85
C PRO A 37 4.48 19.67 -17.58
N ARG A 38 4.82 20.96 -17.74
CA ARG A 38 5.09 21.87 -16.60
C ARG A 38 3.93 22.00 -15.60
N HIS A 39 2.70 22.01 -16.10
CA HIS A 39 1.51 22.15 -15.25
C HIS A 39 1.33 20.95 -14.30
N LEU A 40 1.94 19.79 -14.57
CA LEU A 40 1.91 18.64 -13.66
C LEU A 40 2.79 18.82 -12.42
N PHE A 41 3.69 19.80 -12.42
CA PHE A 41 4.51 20.15 -11.25
C PHE A 41 3.85 21.20 -10.34
N GLU A 42 2.71 21.75 -10.75
CA GLU A 42 1.97 22.76 -9.99
C GLU A 42 1.23 22.10 -8.83
N ARG A 43 1.60 22.50 -7.61
CA ARG A 43 1.03 21.97 -6.36
C ARG A 43 0.07 22.99 -5.76
N SER A 44 -1.16 22.57 -5.50
CA SER A 44 -2.18 23.43 -4.89
C SER A 44 -2.36 23.10 -3.41
N THR A 45 -1.84 23.98 -2.55
CA THR A 45 -2.01 23.83 -1.09
C THR A 45 -3.48 23.79 -0.69
N LEU A 46 -4.33 24.61 -1.34
CA LEU A 46 -5.76 24.65 -1.04
C LEU A 46 -6.43 23.32 -1.37
N LYS A 47 -6.15 22.75 -2.54
CA LYS A 47 -6.69 21.45 -2.96
C LYS A 47 -6.23 20.34 -2.02
N SER A 48 -4.95 20.31 -1.68
CA SER A 48 -4.39 19.35 -0.72
C SER A 48 -5.04 19.49 0.66
N SER A 49 -5.15 20.70 1.19
CA SER A 49 -5.80 20.97 2.48
C SER A 49 -7.26 20.54 2.49
N PHE A 50 -8.00 20.74 1.40
CA PHE A 50 -9.37 20.24 1.27
C PHE A 50 -9.42 18.72 1.46
N TYR A 51 -8.60 17.96 0.74
CA TYR A 51 -8.58 16.50 0.90
C TYR A 51 -8.13 16.04 2.28
N VAL A 52 -7.15 16.72 2.88
CA VAL A 52 -6.70 16.44 4.26
C VAL A 52 -7.85 16.65 5.26
N VAL A 53 -8.52 17.79 5.20
CA VAL A 53 -9.65 18.10 6.09
C VAL A 53 -10.80 17.12 5.86
N THR A 54 -11.13 16.80 4.61
CA THR A 54 -12.16 15.80 4.28
C THR A 54 -11.85 14.44 4.91
N HIS A 55 -10.60 13.95 4.82
CA HIS A 55 -10.23 12.68 5.44
C HIS A 55 -10.35 12.72 6.97
N ILE A 56 -9.90 13.81 7.61
CA ILE A 56 -10.03 13.97 9.07
C ILE A 56 -11.51 13.99 9.48
N LEU A 57 -12.35 14.73 8.77
CA LEU A 57 -13.78 14.84 9.07
C LEU A 57 -14.51 13.50 8.88
N LEU A 58 -14.24 12.77 7.80
CA LEU A 58 -14.85 11.47 7.55
C LEU A 58 -14.38 10.43 8.58
N THR A 59 -13.10 10.46 8.94
CA THR A 59 -12.53 9.62 10.02
C THR A 59 -13.24 9.91 11.35
N ALA A 60 -13.42 11.18 11.70
CA ALA A 60 -14.10 11.58 12.93
C ALA A 60 -15.60 11.23 12.90
N LEU A 61 -16.27 11.41 11.77
CA LEU A 61 -17.68 11.08 11.58
C LEU A 61 -17.93 9.58 11.77
N LEU A 62 -17.11 8.72 11.15
CA LEU A 62 -17.20 7.27 11.33
C LEU A 62 -16.97 6.86 12.78
N HIS A 63 -15.96 7.43 13.43
CA HIS A 63 -15.70 7.18 14.85
C HIS A 63 -16.87 7.60 15.75
N VAL A 64 -17.45 8.79 15.52
CA VAL A 64 -18.62 9.26 16.29
C VAL A 64 -19.84 8.38 16.05
N SER A 65 -20.06 7.96 14.81
CA SER A 65 -21.15 7.05 14.42
C SER A 65 -20.98 5.68 15.08
N ALA A 66 -19.74 5.19 15.19
CA ALA A 66 -19.44 3.91 15.80
C ALA A 66 -19.84 3.84 17.28
N LYS A 67 -19.74 4.95 18.02
CA LYS A 67 -20.18 5.02 19.42
C LYS A 67 -21.68 4.80 19.59
N ARG A 68 -22.49 4.97 18.54
CA ARG A 68 -23.94 4.74 18.55
C ARG A 68 -24.33 3.30 18.18
N ILE A 69 -23.44 2.55 17.53
CA ILE A 69 -23.70 1.18 17.05
C ILE A 69 -24.25 0.26 18.15
N PRO A 70 -23.65 0.17 19.37
CA PRO A 70 -24.14 -0.74 20.40
C PRO A 70 -25.58 -0.45 20.81
N THR A 71 -25.87 0.80 21.19
CA THR A 71 -27.20 1.22 21.66
C THR A 71 -28.26 1.06 20.58
N THR A 72 -27.96 1.45 19.33
CA THR A 72 -28.92 1.31 18.22
C THR A 72 -29.25 -0.15 17.94
N LEU A 73 -28.24 -1.04 17.97
CA LEU A 73 -28.45 -2.47 17.74
C LEU A 73 -29.17 -3.17 18.89
N GLU A 74 -28.93 -2.75 20.13
CA GLU A 74 -29.65 -3.26 21.30
C GLU A 74 -31.13 -2.86 21.26
N GLN A 75 -31.43 -1.59 20.94
CA GLN A 75 -32.81 -1.11 20.76
C GLN A 75 -33.53 -1.83 19.61
N LEU A 76 -32.83 -2.06 18.50
CA LEU A 76 -33.37 -2.81 17.36
C LEU A 76 -33.62 -4.28 17.72
N ALA A 77 -32.71 -4.92 18.47
CA ALA A 77 -32.91 -6.29 18.92
C ALA A 77 -34.09 -6.40 19.90
N ALA A 78 -34.28 -5.42 20.79
CA ALA A 78 -35.38 -5.40 21.75
C ALA A 78 -36.77 -5.23 21.12
N THR A 79 -36.86 -4.58 19.96
CA THR A 79 -38.13 -4.34 19.24
C THR A 79 -38.37 -5.25 18.04
N SER A 80 -37.38 -6.07 17.67
CA SER A 80 -37.45 -6.98 16.51
C SER A 80 -38.10 -8.32 16.87
N ASN A 81 -38.90 -8.87 15.95
CA ASN A 81 -39.39 -10.25 16.02
C ASN A 81 -38.27 -11.30 15.82
N HIS A 82 -37.07 -10.88 15.39
CA HIS A 82 -35.93 -11.74 15.12
C HIS A 82 -34.64 -11.22 15.79
N PRO A 83 -34.57 -11.18 17.14
CA PRO A 83 -33.41 -10.66 17.87
C PRO A 83 -32.11 -11.42 17.59
N VAL A 84 -32.20 -12.72 17.33
CA VAL A 84 -31.04 -13.57 16.99
C VAL A 84 -30.40 -13.12 15.68
N ILE A 85 -31.18 -12.75 14.66
CA ILE A 85 -30.66 -12.24 13.39
C ILE A 85 -29.91 -10.91 13.61
N VAL A 86 -30.48 -10.02 14.42
CA VAL A 86 -29.86 -8.73 14.74
C VAL A 86 -28.51 -8.93 15.45
N GLN A 87 -28.46 -9.82 16.44
CA GLN A 87 -27.25 -10.03 17.25
C GLN A 87 -26.19 -10.87 16.53
N CYS A 88 -26.59 -11.92 15.80
CA CYS A 88 -25.65 -12.86 15.19
C CYS A 88 -25.24 -12.51 13.76
N LEU A 89 -26.04 -11.74 13.02
CA LEU A 89 -25.74 -11.39 11.63
C LEU A 89 -25.53 -9.88 11.44
N LEU A 90 -26.52 -9.07 11.84
CA LEU A 90 -26.45 -7.62 11.57
C LEU A 90 -25.34 -6.93 12.36
N LYS A 91 -25.21 -7.25 13.66
CA LYS A 91 -24.18 -6.68 14.53
C LYS A 91 -22.76 -6.94 14.00
N PRO A 92 -22.33 -8.19 13.73
CA PRO A 92 -21.00 -8.40 13.18
C PRO A 92 -20.84 -7.77 11.79
N ALA A 93 -21.87 -7.78 10.94
CA ALA A 93 -21.80 -7.13 9.63
C ALA A 93 -21.54 -5.62 9.73
N ILE A 94 -22.24 -4.91 10.62
CA ILE A 94 -22.04 -3.47 10.86
C ILE A 94 -20.64 -3.20 11.43
N TRP A 95 -20.15 -4.03 12.35
CA TRP A 95 -18.80 -3.88 12.90
C TRP A 95 -17.71 -4.14 11.85
N MET A 96 -17.87 -5.17 11.02
CA MET A 96 -16.94 -5.44 9.91
C MET A 96 -16.93 -4.28 8.90
N PHE A 97 -18.10 -3.74 8.57
CA PHE A 97 -18.21 -2.56 7.70
C PHE A 97 -17.49 -1.37 8.33
N PHE A 98 -17.74 -1.08 9.61
CA PHE A 98 -17.07 0.00 10.33
C PHE A 98 -15.55 -0.18 10.34
N TRP A 99 -15.04 -1.34 10.77
CA TRP A 99 -13.59 -1.58 10.83
C TRP A 99 -12.93 -1.48 9.47
N GLY A 100 -13.56 -2.04 8.43
CA GLY A 100 -13.05 -1.97 7.05
C GLY A 100 -12.93 -0.53 6.57
N TRP A 101 -14.00 0.27 6.70
CA TRP A 101 -13.98 1.66 6.25
C TRP A 101 -13.15 2.58 7.13
N GLN A 102 -13.23 2.44 8.46
CA GLN A 102 -12.40 3.20 9.39
C GLN A 102 -10.91 2.94 9.13
N GLY A 103 -10.53 1.68 8.91
CA GLY A 103 -9.18 1.30 8.50
C GLY A 103 -8.77 1.94 7.17
N MET A 104 -9.65 1.95 6.17
CA MET A 104 -9.40 2.61 4.89
C MET A 104 -9.15 4.12 5.04
N PHE A 105 -9.91 4.81 5.88
CA PHE A 105 -9.69 6.24 6.15
C PHE A 105 -8.38 6.50 6.90
N PHE A 106 -7.97 5.63 7.83
CA PHE A 106 -6.64 5.71 8.45
C PHE A 106 -5.52 5.47 7.43
N ALA A 107 -5.68 4.50 6.52
CA ALA A 107 -4.74 4.30 5.40
C ALA A 107 -4.69 5.54 4.50
N GLY A 108 -5.82 6.19 4.23
CA GLY A 108 -5.87 7.47 3.52
C GLY A 108 -5.09 8.59 4.21
N ILE A 109 -5.20 8.70 5.54
CA ILE A 109 -4.39 9.65 6.34
C ILE A 109 -2.89 9.33 6.22
N TRP A 110 -2.52 8.04 6.28
CA TRP A 110 -1.14 7.60 6.08
C TRP A 110 -0.62 7.97 4.68
N CYS A 111 -1.42 7.74 3.64
CA CYS A 111 -1.11 8.12 2.25
C CYS A 111 -0.91 9.63 2.11
N LEU A 112 -1.76 10.45 2.71
CA LEU A 112 -1.59 11.92 2.68
C LEU A 112 -0.30 12.37 3.38
N GLY A 113 0.06 11.75 4.51
CA GLY A 113 1.34 12.00 5.15
C GLY A 113 2.54 11.53 4.31
N HIS A 114 2.40 10.43 3.57
CA HIS A 114 3.37 9.94 2.60
C HIS A 114 3.62 10.95 1.48
N GLU A 115 2.56 11.47 0.86
CA GLU A 115 2.66 12.50 -0.18
C GLU A 115 3.28 13.81 0.35
N ALA A 116 3.05 14.14 1.62
CA ALA A 116 3.73 15.24 2.27
C ALA A 116 5.24 14.99 2.38
N GLY A 117 5.66 13.75 2.61
CA GLY A 117 7.07 13.33 2.58
C GLY A 117 7.76 13.58 1.23
N HIS A 118 6.99 13.54 0.14
CA HIS A 118 7.42 13.86 -1.23
C HIS A 118 7.38 15.35 -1.59
N ASP A 119 7.05 16.22 -0.63
CA ASP A 119 6.79 17.64 -0.87
C ASP A 119 5.67 17.92 -1.90
N ALA A 120 4.69 17.01 -2.02
CA ALA A 120 3.65 17.08 -3.04
C ALA A 120 2.44 17.96 -2.65
N LEU A 121 2.18 18.16 -1.35
CA LEU A 121 0.95 18.85 -0.91
C LEU A 121 1.00 20.37 -1.12
N SER A 122 2.19 20.98 -1.00
CA SER A 122 2.39 22.43 -1.07
C SER A 122 3.72 22.78 -1.75
N PRO A 123 3.81 23.92 -2.46
CA PRO A 123 5.09 24.46 -2.90
C PRO A 123 6.01 24.86 -1.73
N LYS A 124 5.46 25.04 -0.51
CA LYS A 124 6.23 25.39 0.69
C LYS A 124 6.60 24.13 1.49
N ARG A 125 7.90 23.80 1.53
CA ARG A 125 8.42 22.59 2.22
C ARG A 125 8.04 22.48 3.70
N TRP A 126 7.97 23.61 4.41
CA TRP A 126 7.58 23.60 5.83
C TRP A 126 6.10 23.22 6.01
N VAL A 127 5.22 23.59 5.08
CA VAL A 127 3.80 23.20 5.09
C VAL A 127 3.67 21.69 4.91
N ASN A 128 4.43 21.11 3.97
CA ASN A 128 4.48 19.64 3.82
C ASN A 128 5.00 18.96 5.09
N SER A 129 6.04 19.52 5.72
CA SER A 129 6.58 18.95 6.96
C SER A 129 5.57 19.00 8.11
N LEU A 130 4.80 20.08 8.23
CA LEU A 130 3.73 20.21 9.21
C LEU A 130 2.60 19.18 8.98
N PHE A 131 2.09 19.08 7.75
CA PHE A 131 1.07 18.08 7.42
C PHE A 131 1.58 16.67 7.63
N GLY A 132 2.75 16.35 7.08
CA GLY A 132 3.35 15.03 7.21
C GLY A 132 3.57 14.62 8.66
N LEU A 133 4.19 15.49 9.47
CA LEU A 133 4.40 15.22 10.89
C LEU A 133 3.08 15.01 11.63
N SER A 134 2.07 15.87 11.39
CA SER A 134 0.79 15.77 12.09
C SER A 134 0.02 14.50 11.72
N LEU A 135 -0.09 14.21 10.42
CA LEU A 135 -0.83 13.06 9.90
C LEU A 135 -0.16 11.74 10.25
N HIS A 136 1.15 11.63 10.07
CA HIS A 136 1.89 10.41 10.42
C HIS A 136 1.95 10.18 11.92
N THR A 137 2.10 11.21 12.75
CA THR A 137 2.02 11.06 14.22
C THR A 137 0.67 10.49 14.64
N PHE A 138 -0.43 10.95 14.04
CA PHE A 138 -1.77 10.47 14.34
C PHE A 138 -1.95 8.96 14.05
N VAL A 139 -1.30 8.45 13.00
CA VAL A 139 -1.28 7.00 12.65
C VAL A 139 -0.01 6.30 13.12
N LEU A 140 0.68 6.85 14.13
CA LEU A 140 1.83 6.26 14.81
C LEU A 140 3.02 5.94 13.88
N THR A 141 3.17 6.69 12.79
CA THR A 141 4.31 6.58 11.86
C THR A 141 5.35 7.68 12.19
N PRO A 142 6.64 7.34 12.37
CA PRO A 142 7.67 8.33 12.67
C PRO A 142 8.06 9.12 11.41
N TYR A 143 7.41 10.27 11.17
CA TYR A 143 7.48 11.01 9.90
C TYR A 143 8.89 11.23 9.34
N TYR A 144 9.83 11.75 10.13
CA TYR A 144 11.16 12.09 9.59
C TYR A 144 12.02 10.86 9.29
N SER A 145 12.00 9.85 10.18
CA SER A 145 12.70 8.59 9.95
C SER A 145 12.12 7.88 8.72
N TRP A 146 10.79 7.79 8.65
CA TRP A 146 10.09 7.19 7.54
C TRP A 146 10.33 7.96 6.24
N ARG A 147 10.29 9.30 6.23
CA ARG A 147 10.57 10.11 5.04
C ARG A 147 11.99 9.88 4.52
N ALA A 148 12.96 9.76 5.41
CA ALA A 148 14.34 9.51 5.04
C ALA A 148 14.49 8.14 4.37
N THR A 149 13.93 7.10 4.96
CA THR A 149 14.04 5.74 4.42
C THR A 149 13.22 5.56 3.14
N HIS A 150 11.99 6.06 3.15
CA HIS A 150 11.12 6.06 1.98
C HIS A 150 11.74 6.75 0.76
N ARG A 151 12.50 7.82 0.96
CA ARG A 151 13.25 8.48 -0.12
C ARG A 151 14.36 7.59 -0.69
N SER A 152 15.07 6.84 0.15
CA SER A 152 16.07 5.87 -0.31
C SER A 152 15.43 4.75 -1.12
N HIS A 153 14.31 4.20 -0.63
CA HIS A 153 13.50 3.22 -1.34
C HIS A 153 13.07 3.73 -2.72
N HIS A 154 12.47 4.91 -2.84
CA HIS A 154 12.06 5.46 -4.15
C HIS A 154 13.23 5.76 -5.10
N LYS A 155 14.40 6.12 -4.58
CA LYS A 155 15.60 6.34 -5.39
C LYS A 155 16.15 5.04 -5.97
N SER A 156 15.85 3.91 -5.36
CA SER A 156 16.49 2.63 -5.65
C SER A 156 15.54 1.45 -5.68
N THR A 157 14.26 1.70 -6.00
CA THR A 157 13.20 0.69 -5.97
C THR A 157 13.59 -0.55 -6.78
N ASN A 158 13.44 -1.72 -6.18
CA ASN A 158 13.82 -3.03 -6.76
C ASN A 158 15.33 -3.20 -7.02
N ASN A 159 16.19 -2.37 -6.43
CA ASN A 159 17.62 -2.59 -6.44
C ASN A 159 18.04 -3.44 -5.23
N LEU A 160 18.60 -4.62 -5.49
CA LEU A 160 19.00 -5.58 -4.45
C LEU A 160 20.04 -5.05 -3.44
N GLU A 161 20.84 -4.07 -3.83
CA GLU A 161 21.95 -3.55 -3.02
C GLU A 161 21.62 -2.22 -2.34
N ARG A 162 20.63 -1.48 -2.85
CA ARG A 162 20.37 -0.09 -2.48
C ARG A 162 18.97 0.14 -1.90
N ASP A 163 18.00 -0.70 -2.25
CA ASP A 163 16.70 -0.68 -1.60
C ASP A 163 16.87 -1.24 -0.19
N GLU A 164 16.35 -0.55 0.83
CA GLU A 164 16.45 -0.97 2.22
C GLU A 164 15.19 -1.67 2.73
N THR A 165 14.08 -1.55 1.99
CA THR A 165 12.75 -1.95 2.48
C THR A 165 12.23 -3.19 1.76
N TYR A 166 12.49 -3.31 0.45
CA TYR A 166 11.92 -4.38 -0.39
C TYR A 166 13.01 -5.17 -1.13
N ILE A 167 13.86 -5.85 -0.36
CA ILE A 167 14.86 -6.75 -0.91
C ILE A 167 14.23 -8.15 -1.05
N PRO A 168 13.97 -8.65 -2.28
CA PRO A 168 13.45 -10.00 -2.46
C PRO A 168 14.48 -11.04 -2.00
N PRO A 169 14.04 -12.14 -1.38
CA PRO A 169 14.94 -13.23 -1.03
C PRO A 169 15.59 -13.80 -2.30
N THR A 170 16.88 -14.10 -2.21
CA THR A 170 17.62 -14.74 -3.30
C THR A 170 17.33 -16.24 -3.35
N ARG A 171 17.64 -16.90 -4.47
CA ARG A 171 17.60 -18.38 -4.57
C ARG A 171 18.41 -19.05 -3.45
N LYS A 172 19.55 -18.46 -3.11
CA LYS A 172 20.43 -18.93 -2.02
C LYS A 172 19.75 -18.81 -0.66
N SER A 173 19.06 -17.70 -0.36
CA SER A 173 18.36 -17.55 0.93
C SER A 173 17.18 -18.51 1.08
N LEU A 174 16.54 -18.88 -0.03
CA LEU A 174 15.45 -19.87 -0.06
C LEU A 174 15.94 -21.33 -0.19
N LYS A 175 17.27 -21.56 -0.27
CA LYS A 175 17.87 -22.90 -0.50
C LYS A 175 17.32 -23.61 -1.76
N LEU A 176 16.99 -22.85 -2.79
CA LEU A 176 16.48 -23.39 -4.06
C LEU A 176 17.63 -23.97 -4.90
N PRO A 177 17.37 -25.02 -5.72
CA PRO A 177 18.37 -25.60 -6.62
C PRO A 177 18.91 -24.58 -7.65
N ASP A 178 20.01 -24.90 -8.34
CA ASP A 178 20.56 -24.01 -9.37
C ASP A 178 19.55 -23.76 -10.51
N GLY A 179 19.55 -22.55 -11.08
CA GLY A 179 18.59 -22.14 -12.11
C GLY A 179 18.63 -22.99 -13.38
N ARG A 180 19.73 -23.71 -13.66
CA ARG A 180 19.88 -24.60 -14.81
C ARG A 180 19.19 -25.95 -14.64
N VAL A 181 19.02 -26.40 -13.39
CA VAL A 181 18.41 -27.69 -13.03
C VAL A 181 17.04 -27.53 -12.35
N ALA A 182 16.68 -26.30 -11.98
CA ALA A 182 15.37 -26.01 -11.45
C ALA A 182 14.31 -26.25 -12.52
N VAL A 183 13.45 -27.23 -12.28
CA VAL A 183 12.23 -27.42 -13.06
C VAL A 183 11.22 -26.33 -12.68
N ARG A 184 10.47 -25.84 -13.66
CA ARG A 184 9.33 -24.93 -13.44
C ARG A 184 8.26 -25.69 -12.65
N MET A 185 8.36 -25.69 -11.33
CA MET A 185 7.36 -26.29 -10.45
C MET A 185 7.04 -25.30 -9.34
N ASP A 186 5.77 -24.92 -9.36
CA ASP A 186 5.28 -23.62 -8.95
C ASP A 186 4.19 -23.87 -7.91
N TYR A 187 4.59 -24.03 -6.65
CA TYR A 187 3.65 -23.96 -5.52
C TYR A 187 3.84 -22.67 -4.73
N ALA A 188 5.08 -22.15 -4.72
CA ALA A 188 5.38 -20.85 -4.16
C ALA A 188 4.74 -19.74 -5.00
N ASP A 189 4.92 -19.66 -6.32
CA ASP A 189 4.34 -18.55 -7.10
C ASP A 189 2.80 -18.68 -7.22
N ILE A 190 2.25 -19.90 -7.23
CA ILE A 190 0.78 -20.13 -7.14
C ILE A 190 0.19 -19.66 -5.81
N LEU A 191 0.82 -20.02 -4.68
CA LEU A 191 0.29 -19.68 -3.36
C LEU A 191 0.71 -18.29 -2.89
N GLU A 192 1.82 -17.75 -3.39
CA GLU A 192 2.41 -16.50 -2.92
C GLU A 192 1.47 -15.31 -3.12
N GLU A 193 0.70 -15.35 -4.20
CA GLU A 193 -0.32 -14.38 -4.58
C GLU A 193 -1.71 -14.72 -3.99
N THR A 194 -1.87 -15.87 -3.31
CA THR A 194 -3.17 -16.19 -2.69
C THR A 194 -3.47 -15.22 -1.55
N PRO A 195 -4.75 -14.83 -1.37
CA PRO A 195 -5.14 -13.97 -0.27
C PRO A 195 -4.71 -14.52 1.10
N ALA A 196 -4.80 -15.84 1.30
CA ALA A 196 -4.44 -16.49 2.56
C ALA A 196 -2.93 -16.38 2.87
N PHE A 197 -2.07 -16.66 1.89
CA PHE A 197 -0.63 -16.56 2.09
C PHE A 197 -0.16 -15.11 2.19
N THR A 198 -0.78 -14.19 1.42
CA THR A 198 -0.54 -12.75 1.57
C THR A 198 -0.91 -12.26 2.96
N LEU A 199 -2.07 -12.67 3.48
CA LEU A 199 -2.51 -12.34 4.84
C LEU A 199 -1.52 -12.90 5.89
N PHE A 200 -1.07 -14.14 5.71
CA PHE A 200 -0.04 -14.75 6.56
C PHE A 200 1.27 -13.96 6.54
N LYS A 201 1.78 -13.58 5.35
CA LYS A 201 2.97 -12.73 5.20
C LYS A 201 2.78 -11.39 5.92
N LEU A 202 1.64 -10.74 5.74
CA LEU A 202 1.33 -9.46 6.39
C LEU A 202 1.30 -9.58 7.91
N PHE A 203 0.75 -10.66 8.45
CA PHE A 203 0.74 -10.95 9.88
C PHE A 203 2.16 -11.17 10.42
N ILE A 204 2.96 -12.03 9.79
CA ILE A 204 4.34 -12.30 10.22
C ILE A 204 5.22 -11.03 10.17
N ARG A 205 5.02 -10.18 9.16
CA ARG A 205 5.71 -8.88 9.03
C ARG A 205 5.36 -7.88 10.13
N GLN A 206 4.34 -8.12 10.97
CA GLN A 206 4.12 -7.29 12.15
C GLN A 206 5.12 -7.59 13.29
N PHE A 207 5.83 -8.72 13.22
CA PHE A 207 6.72 -9.22 14.28
C PHE A 207 8.20 -9.34 13.87
N LEU A 208 8.52 -8.99 12.61
CA LEU A 208 9.87 -8.99 12.03
C LEU A 208 10.27 -7.56 11.70
#